data_AF-A0A7K3X3E0-F1
#
_entry.id   AF-A0A7K3X3E0-F1
#
_cell.length_a   1.000
_cell.length_b   1.000
_cell.length_c   1.000
_cell.angle_alpha   90.00
_cell.angle_beta   90.00
_cell.angle_gamma   90.00
#
_symmetry.space_group_name_H-M   'P 1'
#
loop_
_entity.id
_entity.type
_entity.pdbx_description
1 polymer ?
#
loop_
_entity_poly.entity_id
_entity_poly.type
_entity_poly.pdbx_seq_one_letter_code
_entity_poly.pdbx_strand_id
1 'polypeptide(L)'
;MSRVDLSWIPAEPDRLRLVDRLERLYKPSMEMSVADAMRNLRALARTAYTIKGNDGVRVRNGFVCLTAPAEGSDRRGLAPADRPPATRIMGRKGVALRLLLTALFEVQTRTDDGKQPGPNTRPLSHAGAGQIAWTDLFASGAEDALDGQTAMTRQDKHRRHLATALGALGRHGLVTFPHWDDARNKQRGFELLVEHGQPGSNVPYTVPAYQDANTFVLPTGLFTRGWISVLTDAELAFLLMAAFMHKRDPEGFILPAGVRSRMLGIGPETYEAHRTLQAFGLVRVTHQRGRSPNGRLAQIAGGGQQPLPDMVQFLPEGLDQEAYGTVTEAIDRLVYH
;
A
#
# COMPACT_ATOMS: atom_id res chain seq x y z
N MET A 1 21.16 1.31 14.17
CA MET A 1 20.23 0.96 15.26
C MET A 1 19.03 1.88 15.15
N SER A 2 17.93 1.41 14.55
CA SER A 2 16.67 2.16 14.50
C SER A 2 16.08 2.17 15.90
N ARG A 3 15.97 3.35 16.53
CA ARG A 3 15.25 3.52 17.79
C ARG A 3 13.76 3.47 17.45
N VAL A 4 13.11 2.35 17.75
CA VAL A 4 11.64 2.26 17.76
C VAL A 4 11.14 3.29 18.76
N ASP A 5 10.31 4.22 18.29
CA ASP A 5 9.69 5.25 19.12
C ASP A 5 8.48 4.63 19.86
N LEU A 6 8.62 4.45 21.18
CA LEU A 6 7.60 3.90 22.07
C LEU A 6 6.78 4.98 22.79
N SER A 7 6.72 6.19 22.24
CA SER A 7 5.90 7.28 22.81
C SER A 7 4.39 6.98 22.84
N TRP A 8 3.94 5.99 22.07
CA TRP A 8 2.55 5.51 22.06
C TRP A 8 2.43 4.08 22.62
N ILE A 9 1.54 3.90 23.59
CA ILE A 9 1.14 2.60 24.12
C ILE A 9 -0.25 2.24 23.54
N PRO A 10 -0.41 1.11 22.83
CA PRO A 10 -1.68 0.69 22.27
C PRO A 10 -2.75 0.41 23.33
N ALA A 11 -4.00 0.79 23.06
CA ALA A 11 -5.12 0.33 23.86
C ALA A 11 -5.36 -1.18 23.66
N GLU A 12 -6.03 -1.84 24.60
CA GLU A 12 -6.21 -3.31 24.56
C GLU A 12 -6.77 -3.86 23.23
N PRO A 13 -7.80 -3.27 22.59
CA PRO A 13 -8.29 -3.76 21.30
C PRO A 13 -7.26 -3.64 20.18
N ASP A 14 -6.44 -2.58 20.19
CA ASP A 14 -5.40 -2.37 19.20
C ASP A 14 -4.20 -3.29 19.46
N ARG A 15 -3.86 -3.52 20.74
CA ARG A 15 -2.85 -4.50 21.14
C ARG A 15 -3.22 -5.90 20.68
N LEU A 16 -4.48 -6.33 20.81
CA LEU A 16 -4.94 -7.64 20.31
C LEU A 16 -4.78 -7.76 18.79
N ARG A 17 -5.12 -6.72 18.02
CA ARG A 17 -4.90 -6.70 16.56
C ARG A 17 -3.42 -6.78 16.20
N LEU A 18 -2.56 -6.18 17.01
CA LEU A 18 -1.10 -6.25 16.85
C LEU A 18 -0.57 -7.65 17.16
N VAL A 19 -1.09 -8.32 18.20
CA VAL A 19 -0.80 -9.73 18.51
C VAL A 19 -1.20 -10.64 17.35
N ASP A 20 -2.45 -10.56 16.87
CA ASP A 20 -2.92 -11.36 15.72
C ASP A 20 -2.04 -11.16 14.48
N ARG A 21 -1.59 -9.92 14.26
CA ARG A 21 -0.68 -9.59 13.16
C ARG A 21 0.70 -10.20 13.37
N LEU A 22 1.24 -10.13 14.59
CA LEU A 22 2.55 -10.68 14.94
C LEU A 22 2.55 -12.21 14.79
N GLU A 23 1.53 -12.89 15.29
CA GLU A 23 1.35 -14.34 15.13
C GLU A 23 1.30 -14.74 13.65
N ARG A 24 0.59 -13.97 12.81
CA ARG A 24 0.55 -14.21 11.36
C ARG A 24 1.93 -14.00 10.72
N LEU A 25 2.68 -12.98 11.16
CA LEU A 25 4.01 -12.70 10.62
C LEU A 25 4.98 -13.82 11.00
N TYR A 26 5.02 -14.25 12.27
CA TYR A 26 5.91 -15.30 12.75
C TYR A 26 5.65 -16.71 12.20
N LYS A 27 4.62 -16.91 11.38
CA LYS A 27 4.48 -18.17 10.64
C LYS A 27 5.69 -18.37 9.73
N PRO A 28 6.40 -19.51 9.79
CA PRO A 28 7.56 -19.76 8.93
C PRO A 28 7.26 -19.62 7.43
N SER A 29 6.03 -19.99 7.04
CA SER A 29 5.52 -19.83 5.67
C SER A 29 5.49 -18.37 5.21
N MET A 30 5.20 -17.43 6.11
CA MET A 30 5.10 -16.00 5.82
C MET A 30 6.47 -15.35 5.63
N GLU A 31 7.43 -15.59 6.54
CA GLU A 31 8.79 -15.07 6.41
C GLU A 31 9.43 -15.47 5.08
N MET A 32 9.39 -16.76 4.76
CA MET A 32 9.91 -17.29 3.50
C MET A 32 9.17 -16.68 2.30
N SER A 33 7.83 -16.52 2.38
CA SER A 33 7.06 -15.87 1.33
C SER A 33 7.47 -14.41 1.08
N VAL A 34 7.76 -13.67 2.16
CA VAL A 34 8.21 -12.28 2.07
C VAL A 34 9.60 -12.23 1.44
N ALA A 35 10.52 -13.09 1.89
CA ALA A 35 11.87 -13.19 1.33
C ALA A 35 11.85 -13.56 -0.17
N ASP A 36 11.01 -14.50 -0.58
CA ASP A 36 10.85 -14.90 -1.98
C ASP A 36 10.31 -13.74 -2.84
N ALA A 37 9.25 -13.08 -2.39
CA ALA A 37 8.67 -11.92 -3.08
C ALA A 37 9.71 -10.78 -3.21
N MET A 38 10.46 -10.51 -2.14
CA MET A 38 11.53 -9.50 -2.15
C MET A 38 12.64 -9.85 -3.14
N ARG A 39 13.09 -11.11 -3.18
CA ARG A 39 14.10 -11.58 -4.13
C ARG A 39 13.64 -11.34 -5.57
N ASN A 40 12.39 -11.67 -5.88
CA ASN A 40 11.83 -11.50 -7.23
C ASN A 40 11.65 -10.02 -7.60
N LEU A 41 11.14 -9.18 -6.68
CA LEU A 41 11.01 -7.73 -6.91
C LEU A 41 12.38 -7.05 -7.08
N ARG A 42 13.40 -7.48 -6.33
CA ARG A 42 14.79 -7.04 -6.53
C ARG A 42 15.32 -7.47 -7.90
N ALA A 43 15.02 -8.68 -8.34
CA ALA A 43 15.43 -9.15 -9.66
C ALA A 43 14.84 -8.28 -10.78
N LEU A 44 13.57 -7.88 -10.68
CA LEU A 44 12.95 -6.93 -11.61
C LEU A 44 13.61 -5.54 -11.58
N ALA A 45 13.95 -5.04 -10.39
CA ALA A 45 14.59 -3.73 -10.23
C ALA A 45 15.98 -3.64 -10.86
N ARG A 46 16.72 -4.76 -10.94
CA ARG A 46 18.12 -4.77 -11.42
C ARG A 46 18.27 -4.23 -12.83
N THR A 47 17.30 -4.51 -13.70
CA THR A 47 17.31 -4.10 -15.11
C THR A 47 16.50 -2.83 -15.38
N ALA A 48 15.94 -2.20 -14.33
CA ALA A 48 15.00 -1.10 -14.44
C ALA A 48 15.67 0.28 -14.52
N TYR A 49 16.05 0.72 -15.72
CA TYR A 49 16.65 2.05 -15.91
C TYR A 49 15.70 3.18 -15.52
N THR A 50 14.41 3.08 -15.89
CA THR A 50 13.38 4.07 -15.57
C THR A 50 13.23 4.27 -14.06
N ILE A 51 13.05 3.20 -13.29
CA ILE A 51 12.90 3.29 -11.82
C ILE A 51 14.17 3.86 -11.17
N LYS A 52 15.36 3.47 -11.65
CA LYS A 52 16.63 3.99 -11.13
C LYS A 52 16.79 5.49 -11.40
N GLY A 53 16.42 5.96 -12.59
CA GLY A 53 16.47 7.39 -12.93
C GLY A 53 15.42 8.23 -12.21
N ASN A 54 14.38 7.59 -11.68
CA ASN A 54 13.24 8.24 -11.01
C ASN A 54 13.27 8.10 -9.49
N ASP A 55 14.31 7.47 -8.93
CA ASP A 55 14.42 7.08 -7.52
C ASP A 55 13.23 6.25 -6.99
N GLY A 56 12.43 5.65 -7.87
CA GLY A 56 11.21 4.96 -7.49
C GLY A 56 10.15 4.84 -8.59
N VAL A 57 8.94 4.52 -8.15
CA VAL A 57 7.75 4.37 -9.00
C VAL A 57 6.97 5.68 -9.01
N ARG A 58 6.70 6.23 -10.19
CA ARG A 58 5.84 7.41 -10.32
C ARG A 58 4.37 7.05 -10.29
N VAL A 59 3.59 7.80 -9.53
CA VAL A 59 2.15 7.61 -9.38
C VAL A 59 1.46 8.96 -9.55
N ARG A 60 0.38 9.01 -10.33
CA ARG A 60 -0.40 10.25 -10.51
C ARG A 60 -1.14 10.63 -9.23
N ASN A 61 -1.20 11.93 -8.96
CA ASN A 61 -1.88 12.51 -7.80
C ASN A 61 -3.34 12.05 -7.67
N GLY A 62 -4.03 11.91 -8.81
CA GLY A 62 -5.42 11.44 -8.87
C GLY A 62 -5.65 10.04 -8.30
N PHE A 63 -4.59 9.24 -8.13
CA PHE A 63 -4.68 7.94 -7.46
C PHE A 63 -5.01 8.08 -5.97
N VAL A 64 -4.49 9.12 -5.32
CA VAL A 64 -4.56 9.33 -3.87
C VAL A 64 -5.49 10.48 -3.51
N CYS A 65 -5.64 11.47 -4.37
CA CYS A 65 -6.36 12.71 -4.09
C CYS A 65 -7.37 13.06 -5.19
N LEU A 66 -8.61 13.35 -4.80
CA LEU A 66 -9.61 13.88 -5.73
C LEU A 66 -9.23 15.29 -6.19
N THR A 67 -9.65 15.65 -7.40
CA THR A 67 -9.49 17.00 -7.95
C THR A 67 -10.37 18.02 -7.23
N ALA A 68 -11.50 17.59 -6.68
CA ALA A 68 -12.40 18.41 -5.87
C ALA A 68 -12.85 17.63 -4.62
N PRO A 69 -13.14 18.31 -3.50
CA PRO A 69 -13.67 17.63 -2.31
C PRO A 69 -15.04 17.00 -2.59
N ALA A 70 -15.18 15.71 -2.30
CA ALA A 70 -16.47 15.03 -2.36
C ALA A 70 -17.45 15.60 -1.32
N GLU A 71 -18.75 15.50 -1.57
CA GLU A 71 -19.77 15.86 -0.59
C GLU A 71 -19.80 14.84 0.56
N GLY A 72 -19.98 15.32 1.79
CA GLY A 72 -20.06 14.44 2.95
C GLY A 72 -19.61 15.06 4.26
N SER A 73 -19.85 14.32 5.35
CA SER A 73 -19.40 14.66 6.69
C SER A 73 -18.13 13.89 7.05
N ASP A 74 -17.15 14.60 7.61
CA ASP A 74 -15.91 14.05 8.16
C ASP A 74 -16.13 12.90 9.16
N ARG A 75 -17.32 12.84 9.79
CA ARG A 75 -17.66 11.82 10.80
C ARG A 75 -18.00 10.46 10.20
N ARG A 76 -18.58 10.42 9.00
CA ARG A 76 -19.08 9.17 8.37
C ARG A 76 -18.11 8.59 7.34
N GLY A 77 -17.18 9.41 6.84
CA GLY A 77 -16.29 9.05 5.74
C GLY A 77 -17.03 8.97 4.40
N LEU A 78 -16.28 8.99 3.30
CA LEU A 78 -16.86 8.84 1.95
C LEU A 78 -17.30 7.40 1.69
N ALA A 79 -18.36 7.23 0.90
CA ALA A 79 -18.69 5.93 0.34
C ALA A 79 -17.56 5.46 -0.60
N PRO A 80 -17.33 4.14 -0.77
CA PRO A 80 -16.23 3.66 -1.61
C PRO A 80 -16.21 4.22 -3.03
N ALA A 81 -17.38 4.45 -3.65
CA ALA A 81 -17.48 4.98 -5.00
C ALA A 81 -16.91 6.41 -5.13
N ASP A 82 -17.02 7.21 -4.08
CA ASP A 82 -16.62 8.61 -4.05
C ASP A 82 -15.16 8.81 -3.58
N ARG A 83 -14.47 7.72 -3.23
CA ARG A 83 -13.09 7.76 -2.78
C ARG A 83 -12.12 7.79 -3.97
N PRO A 84 -10.92 8.39 -3.79
CA PRO A 84 -9.80 8.16 -4.69
C PRO A 84 -9.53 6.66 -4.87
N PRO A 85 -8.98 6.22 -6.03
CA PRO A 85 -8.75 4.81 -6.28
C PRO A 85 -7.94 4.09 -5.20
N ALA A 86 -6.90 4.73 -4.62
CA ALA A 86 -6.08 4.15 -3.56
C ALA A 86 -6.90 3.70 -2.33
N THR A 87 -7.91 4.48 -1.92
CA THR A 87 -8.77 4.17 -0.75
C THR A 87 -10.09 3.50 -1.13
N ARG A 88 -10.50 3.58 -2.40
CA ARG A 88 -11.65 2.87 -2.97
C ARG A 88 -11.42 1.37 -3.07
N ILE A 89 -10.22 0.94 -3.45
CA ILE A 89 -9.89 -0.48 -3.64
C ILE A 89 -9.45 -1.20 -2.36
N MET A 90 -9.39 -0.47 -1.24
CA MET A 90 -9.10 -1.06 0.06
C MET A 90 -10.17 -2.07 0.45
N GLY A 91 -9.75 -3.19 1.03
CA GLY A 91 -10.67 -4.22 1.49
C GLY A 91 -10.13 -4.98 2.70
N ARG A 92 -11.01 -5.70 3.41
CA ARG A 92 -10.65 -6.42 4.65
C ARG A 92 -9.47 -7.40 4.50
N LYS A 93 -9.20 -7.90 3.29
CA LYS A 93 -8.08 -8.80 2.98
C LYS A 93 -6.97 -8.16 2.12
N GLY A 94 -7.11 -6.89 1.75
CA GLY A 94 -6.08 -5.98 1.26
C GLY A 94 -5.11 -6.39 0.14
N VAL A 95 -5.49 -7.27 -0.77
CA VAL A 95 -4.56 -7.67 -1.86
C VAL A 95 -4.63 -6.71 -3.06
N ALA A 96 -5.75 -6.02 -3.28
CA ALA A 96 -5.95 -5.20 -4.48
C ALA A 96 -5.01 -3.99 -4.54
N LEU A 97 -4.90 -3.21 -3.46
CA LEU A 97 -3.98 -2.06 -3.41
C LEU A 97 -2.53 -2.50 -3.62
N ARG A 98 -2.10 -3.54 -2.91
CA ARG A 98 -0.77 -4.13 -3.06
C ARG A 98 -0.51 -4.61 -4.49
N LEU A 99 -1.46 -5.33 -5.07
CA LEU A 99 -1.37 -5.82 -6.45
C LEU A 99 -1.22 -4.68 -7.45
N LEU A 100 -2.01 -3.62 -7.32
CA LEU A 100 -1.90 -2.47 -8.22
C LEU A 100 -0.54 -1.78 -8.10
N LEU A 101 -0.06 -1.53 -6.88
CA LEU A 101 1.25 -0.92 -6.66
C LEU A 101 2.38 -1.80 -7.22
N THR A 102 2.33 -3.11 -6.98
CA THR A 102 3.29 -4.06 -7.55
C THR A 102 3.20 -4.11 -9.07
N ALA A 103 2.00 -3.98 -9.66
CA ALA A 103 1.84 -3.92 -11.10
C ALA A 103 2.41 -2.63 -11.70
N LEU A 104 2.21 -1.48 -11.04
CA LEU A 104 2.84 -0.21 -11.42
C LEU A 104 4.37 -0.31 -11.35
N PHE A 105 4.91 -0.91 -10.29
CA PHE A 105 6.33 -1.22 -10.19
C PHE A 105 6.79 -2.10 -11.34
N GLU A 106 6.14 -3.24 -11.58
CA GLU A 106 6.50 -4.19 -12.64
C GLU A 106 6.54 -3.51 -14.02
N VAL A 107 5.51 -2.77 -14.41
CA VAL A 107 5.49 -2.14 -15.74
C VAL A 107 6.55 -1.05 -15.86
N GLN A 108 6.78 -0.26 -14.82
CA GLN A 108 7.82 0.78 -14.82
C GLN A 108 9.24 0.19 -14.78
N THR A 109 9.43 -1.09 -14.43
CA THR A 109 10.76 -1.74 -14.55
C THR A 109 11.18 -2.01 -16.00
N ARG A 110 10.22 -2.05 -16.93
CA ARG A 110 10.45 -2.50 -18.32
C ARG A 110 9.90 -1.57 -19.38
N THR A 111 9.52 -0.34 -19.01
CA THR A 111 8.91 0.63 -19.93
C THR A 111 9.45 2.01 -19.64
N ASP A 112 9.81 2.72 -20.70
CA ASP A 112 10.35 4.07 -20.62
C ASP A 112 9.26 5.09 -20.27
N ASP A 113 9.69 6.22 -19.71
CA ASP A 113 8.85 7.37 -19.39
C ASP A 113 8.02 7.82 -20.61
N GLY A 114 6.72 8.05 -20.39
CA GLY A 114 5.79 8.49 -21.44
C GLY A 114 5.37 7.41 -22.44
N LYS A 115 5.81 6.15 -22.27
CA LYS A 115 5.41 5.03 -23.14
C LYS A 115 4.34 4.15 -22.50
N GLN A 116 3.51 3.57 -23.35
CA GLN A 116 2.62 2.49 -22.94
C GLN A 116 3.42 1.19 -22.85
N PRO A 117 3.19 0.37 -21.81
CA PRO A 117 3.86 -0.91 -21.71
C PRO A 117 3.37 -1.85 -22.82
N GLY A 118 4.28 -2.64 -23.38
CA GLY A 118 3.90 -3.76 -24.24
C GLY A 118 3.08 -4.82 -23.49
N PRO A 119 2.53 -5.82 -24.22
CA PRO A 119 1.66 -6.85 -23.66
C PRO A 119 2.22 -7.49 -22.38
N ASN A 120 1.33 -7.80 -21.44
CA ASN A 120 1.70 -8.50 -20.22
C ASN A 120 1.99 -9.98 -20.54
N THR A 121 3.26 -10.32 -20.69
CA THR A 121 3.73 -11.69 -20.98
C THR A 121 3.98 -12.51 -19.72
N ARG A 122 3.84 -11.91 -18.53
CA ARG A 122 4.15 -12.57 -17.27
C ARG A 122 3.08 -13.61 -16.94
N PRO A 123 3.45 -14.87 -16.66
CA PRO A 123 2.49 -15.89 -16.29
C PRO A 123 1.80 -15.54 -14.97
N LEU A 124 0.52 -15.88 -14.83
CA LEU A 124 -0.22 -15.64 -13.58
C LEU A 124 0.32 -16.48 -12.43
N SER A 125 0.72 -17.71 -12.73
CA SER A 125 1.36 -18.66 -11.82
C SER A 125 2.44 -19.43 -12.59
N HIS A 126 3.50 -19.84 -11.88
CA HIS A 126 4.71 -20.50 -12.39
C HIS A 126 4.59 -21.14 -13.79
N ALA A 127 5.39 -20.65 -14.74
CA ALA A 127 5.52 -21.24 -16.07
C ALA A 127 7.01 -21.52 -16.35
N GLY A 128 7.46 -22.74 -16.06
CA GLY A 128 8.82 -23.20 -16.36
C GLY A 128 9.94 -22.59 -15.52
N ALA A 129 11.12 -23.21 -15.60
CA ALA A 129 12.31 -22.78 -14.88
C ALA A 129 12.76 -21.37 -15.32
N GLY A 130 12.97 -20.48 -14.35
CA GLY A 130 13.56 -19.15 -14.56
C GLY A 130 12.57 -18.01 -14.86
N GLN A 131 11.26 -18.27 -14.99
CA GLN A 131 10.26 -17.21 -15.15
C GLN A 131 9.67 -16.79 -13.80
N ILE A 132 9.63 -15.48 -13.55
CA ILE A 132 8.94 -14.89 -12.39
C ILE A 132 7.47 -14.70 -12.73
N ALA A 133 6.57 -15.42 -12.06
CA ALA A 133 5.12 -15.26 -12.21
C ALA A 133 4.55 -14.17 -11.31
N TRP A 134 3.31 -13.72 -11.59
CA TRP A 134 2.62 -12.75 -10.74
C TRP A 134 2.43 -13.26 -9.30
N THR A 135 2.16 -14.55 -9.09
CA THR A 135 2.09 -15.15 -7.74
C THR A 135 3.38 -15.04 -6.95
N ASP A 136 4.52 -14.86 -7.62
CA ASP A 136 5.85 -14.85 -7.01
C ASP A 136 6.25 -13.44 -6.57
N LEU A 137 5.43 -12.42 -6.88
CA LEU A 137 5.62 -11.02 -6.50
C LEU A 137 4.87 -10.62 -5.22
N PHE A 138 4.12 -11.54 -4.60
CA PHE A 138 3.33 -11.29 -3.40
C PHE A 138 3.64 -12.29 -2.31
N ALA A 139 3.81 -11.79 -1.10
CA ALA A 139 3.85 -12.65 0.07
C ALA A 139 2.44 -13.13 0.45
N SER A 140 2.34 -14.38 0.87
CA SER A 140 1.13 -14.90 1.51
C SER A 140 1.51 -16.01 2.49
N GLY A 141 0.96 -15.93 3.71
CA GLY A 141 1.10 -16.95 4.75
C GLY A 141 0.22 -18.18 4.51
N ALA A 142 -0.01 -18.54 3.24
CA ALA A 142 -0.76 -19.73 2.88
C ALA A 142 0.11 -20.97 3.12
N GLU A 143 -0.34 -21.83 4.01
CA GLU A 143 0.22 -23.16 4.22
C GLU A 143 -0.53 -24.19 3.37
N ASP A 144 0.08 -25.32 3.05
CA ASP A 144 -0.63 -26.40 2.37
C ASP A 144 -1.72 -26.95 3.29
N ALA A 145 -2.94 -27.10 2.76
CA ALA A 145 -3.99 -27.84 3.43
C ALA A 145 -4.05 -29.23 2.79
N LEU A 146 -3.16 -30.12 3.26
CA LEU A 146 -3.07 -31.50 2.77
C LEU A 146 -4.05 -32.45 3.49
N ASP A 147 -4.69 -31.98 4.57
CA ASP A 147 -5.64 -32.78 5.35
C ASP A 147 -7.03 -32.11 5.33
N GLY A 148 -7.99 -32.75 4.65
CA GLY A 148 -9.35 -32.27 4.38
C GLY A 148 -9.91 -32.77 3.04
N GLN A 149 -11.24 -32.67 2.83
CA GLN A 149 -11.94 -33.14 1.60
C GLN A 149 -11.50 -32.44 0.29
N THR A 150 -10.66 -31.41 0.35
CA THR A 150 -10.11 -30.74 -0.83
C THR A 150 -8.66 -30.34 -0.56
N ALA A 151 -7.72 -31.16 -1.00
CA ALA A 151 -6.29 -30.83 -0.96
C ALA A 151 -6.07 -29.57 -1.81
N MET A 152 -5.54 -28.50 -1.20
CA MET A 152 -5.26 -27.26 -1.91
C MET A 152 -3.85 -26.79 -1.58
N THR A 153 -3.02 -26.71 -2.63
CA THR A 153 -1.63 -26.28 -2.51
C THR A 153 -1.56 -24.79 -2.17
N ARG A 154 -0.44 -24.36 -1.59
CA ARG A 154 -0.09 -22.95 -1.42
C ARG A 154 -0.19 -22.18 -2.74
N GLN A 155 0.17 -22.80 -3.86
CA GLN A 155 0.11 -22.21 -5.19
C GLN A 155 -1.34 -21.92 -5.62
N ASP A 156 -2.27 -22.85 -5.38
CA ASP A 156 -3.69 -22.65 -5.67
C ASP A 156 -4.28 -21.52 -4.83
N LYS A 157 -3.88 -21.42 -3.56
CA LYS A 157 -4.27 -20.32 -2.67
C LYS A 157 -3.75 -18.97 -3.19
N HIS A 158 -2.49 -18.90 -3.60
CA HIS A 158 -1.90 -17.68 -4.20
C HIS A 158 -2.61 -17.30 -5.49
N ARG A 159 -2.86 -18.26 -6.39
CA ARG A 159 -3.57 -18.04 -7.65
C ARG A 159 -4.99 -17.51 -7.42
N ARG A 160 -5.70 -18.04 -6.42
CA ARG A 160 -7.04 -17.57 -6.02
C ARG A 160 -7.00 -16.16 -5.43
N HIS A 161 -6.02 -15.84 -4.58
CA HIS A 161 -5.84 -14.50 -4.05
C HIS A 161 -5.55 -13.48 -5.15
N LEU A 162 -4.66 -13.82 -6.08
CA LEU A 162 -4.38 -13.01 -7.28
C LEU A 162 -5.65 -12.81 -8.10
N ALA A 163 -6.41 -13.87 -8.35
CA ALA A 163 -7.64 -13.79 -9.12
C ALA A 163 -8.70 -12.90 -8.45
N THR A 164 -8.82 -12.99 -7.13
CA THR A 164 -9.74 -12.15 -6.34
C THR A 164 -9.33 -10.68 -6.42
N ALA A 165 -8.03 -10.40 -6.29
CA ALA A 165 -7.49 -9.05 -6.36
C ALA A 165 -7.65 -8.43 -7.77
N LEU A 166 -7.33 -9.18 -8.83
CA LEU A 166 -7.58 -8.75 -10.22
C LEU A 166 -9.07 -8.49 -10.47
N GLY A 167 -9.95 -9.36 -9.98
CA GLY A 167 -11.40 -9.15 -10.07
C GLY A 167 -11.84 -7.85 -9.39
N ALA A 168 -11.28 -7.51 -8.23
CA ALA A 168 -11.53 -6.22 -7.57
C ALA A 168 -11.01 -5.05 -8.41
N LEU A 169 -9.78 -5.11 -8.92
CA LEU A 169 -9.23 -4.05 -9.78
C LEU A 169 -10.04 -3.84 -11.05
N GLY A 170 -10.51 -4.92 -11.68
CA GLY A 170 -11.36 -4.86 -12.88
C GLY A 170 -12.70 -4.18 -12.61
N ARG A 171 -13.36 -4.49 -11.49
CA ARG A 171 -14.60 -3.80 -11.07
C ARG A 171 -14.41 -2.30 -10.84
N HIS A 172 -13.20 -1.88 -10.48
CA HIS A 172 -12.88 -0.47 -10.26
C HIS A 172 -12.28 0.22 -11.49
N GLY A 173 -12.23 -0.44 -12.65
CA GLY A 173 -11.73 0.15 -13.89
C GLY A 173 -10.22 0.40 -13.90
N LEU A 174 -9.44 -0.41 -13.17
CA LEU A 174 -7.98 -0.26 -13.05
C LEU A 174 -7.20 -1.31 -13.84
N VAL A 175 -7.88 -2.37 -14.29
CA VAL A 175 -7.34 -3.36 -15.22
C VAL A 175 -8.42 -3.80 -16.20
N THR A 176 -8.01 -4.26 -17.38
CA THR A 176 -8.88 -4.94 -18.35
C THR A 176 -8.38 -6.35 -18.65
N PHE A 177 -9.25 -7.17 -19.21
CA PHE A 177 -9.06 -8.61 -19.44
C PHE A 177 -9.25 -8.93 -20.92
N PRO A 178 -8.15 -9.03 -21.70
CA PRO A 178 -8.26 -9.25 -23.16
C PRO A 178 -8.84 -10.62 -23.53
N HIS A 179 -8.84 -11.58 -22.60
CA HIS A 179 -9.35 -12.94 -22.80
C HIS A 179 -10.62 -13.20 -21.99
N TRP A 180 -11.52 -12.23 -21.86
CA TRP A 180 -12.71 -12.32 -21.01
C TRP A 180 -13.62 -13.53 -21.31
N ASP A 181 -13.53 -14.06 -22.53
CA ASP A 181 -14.21 -15.22 -23.08
C ASP A 181 -13.61 -16.57 -22.63
N ASP A 182 -12.34 -16.62 -22.23
CA ASP A 182 -11.71 -17.82 -21.66
C ASP A 182 -12.08 -17.96 -20.18
N ALA A 183 -13.12 -18.75 -19.88
CA ALA A 183 -13.59 -18.98 -18.51
C ALA A 183 -12.49 -19.45 -17.53
N ARG A 184 -11.46 -20.16 -18.02
CA ARG A 184 -10.37 -20.71 -17.17
C ARG A 184 -9.20 -19.72 -17.02
N ASN A 185 -8.91 -18.91 -18.05
CA ASN A 185 -7.76 -18.00 -18.05
C ASN A 185 -8.12 -16.54 -18.36
N LYS A 186 -9.33 -16.09 -18.05
CA LYS A 186 -9.79 -14.71 -18.35
C LYS A 186 -8.87 -13.58 -17.90
N GLN A 187 -8.07 -13.82 -16.87
CA GLN A 187 -7.15 -12.83 -16.31
C GLN A 187 -5.77 -12.85 -16.94
N ARG A 188 -5.49 -13.77 -17.87
CA ARG A 188 -4.19 -13.89 -18.52
C ARG A 188 -3.94 -12.64 -19.34
N GLY A 189 -2.70 -12.14 -19.25
CA GLY A 189 -2.30 -10.95 -19.99
C GLY A 189 -3.11 -9.71 -19.63
N PHE A 190 -3.63 -9.61 -18.40
CA PHE A 190 -4.37 -8.42 -17.96
C PHE A 190 -3.55 -7.15 -18.25
N GLU A 191 -4.26 -6.10 -18.65
CA GLU A 191 -3.66 -4.82 -19.01
C GLU A 191 -4.01 -3.78 -17.96
N LEU A 192 -3.04 -2.95 -17.59
CA LEU A 192 -3.28 -1.85 -16.66
C LEU A 192 -4.03 -0.73 -17.38
N LEU A 193 -5.03 -0.20 -16.69
CA LEU A 193 -5.66 1.06 -17.04
C LEU A 193 -5.04 2.18 -16.20
N VAL A 194 -5.30 3.42 -16.57
CA VAL A 194 -4.81 4.59 -15.84
C VAL A 194 -5.20 4.51 -14.36
N GLU A 195 -4.25 4.71 -13.47
CA GLU A 195 -4.40 4.41 -12.04
C GLU A 195 -5.38 5.34 -11.32
N HIS A 196 -5.62 6.53 -11.88
CA HIS A 196 -6.65 7.46 -11.40
C HIS A 196 -8.01 7.27 -12.12
N GLY A 197 -8.15 6.17 -12.87
CA GLY A 197 -9.32 5.89 -13.68
C GLY A 197 -10.59 5.65 -12.87
N GLN A 198 -11.72 5.91 -13.51
CA GLN A 198 -13.05 5.57 -13.02
C GLN A 198 -13.56 4.30 -13.73
N PRO A 199 -14.47 3.54 -13.10
CA PRO A 199 -15.14 2.43 -13.77
C PRO A 199 -15.69 2.87 -15.13
N GLY A 200 -15.33 2.16 -16.20
CA GLY A 200 -15.74 2.46 -17.58
C GLY A 200 -14.84 3.39 -18.38
N SER A 201 -13.84 4.05 -17.76
CA SER A 201 -12.96 4.99 -18.49
C SER A 201 -12.06 4.32 -19.55
N ASN A 202 -11.73 3.03 -19.39
CA ASN A 202 -10.96 2.21 -20.34
C ASN A 202 -9.71 2.88 -20.95
N VAL A 203 -9.09 3.84 -20.23
CA VAL A 203 -7.88 4.52 -20.68
C VAL A 203 -6.68 3.63 -20.37
N PRO A 204 -5.91 3.17 -21.38
CA PRO A 204 -4.72 2.36 -21.15
C PRO A 204 -3.68 3.10 -20.32
N TYR A 205 -2.98 2.37 -19.46
CA TYR A 205 -1.90 2.93 -18.66
C TYR A 205 -0.71 3.35 -19.52
N THR A 206 -0.20 4.55 -19.27
CA THR A 206 1.08 5.06 -19.80
C THR A 206 1.98 5.39 -18.61
N VAL A 207 3.25 4.99 -18.67
CA VAL A 207 4.25 5.36 -17.66
C VAL A 207 4.33 6.89 -17.59
N PRO A 208 4.14 7.52 -16.41
CA PRO A 208 4.24 8.97 -16.31
C PRO A 208 5.60 9.49 -16.78
N ALA A 209 5.58 10.56 -17.56
CA ALA A 209 6.82 11.18 -18.03
C ALA A 209 7.61 11.80 -16.88
N TYR A 210 8.94 11.92 -17.03
CA TYR A 210 9.83 12.54 -16.04
C TYR A 210 9.36 13.90 -15.52
N GLN A 211 8.84 14.72 -16.43
CA GLN A 211 8.46 16.10 -16.17
C GLN A 211 6.99 16.25 -15.75
N ASP A 212 6.24 15.14 -15.54
CA ASP A 212 4.84 15.21 -15.16
C ASP A 212 4.68 15.71 -13.71
N ALA A 213 4.34 17.00 -13.59
CA ALA A 213 4.11 17.68 -12.32
C ALA A 213 2.95 17.07 -11.50
N ASN A 214 2.04 16.32 -12.15
CA ASN A 214 0.89 15.70 -11.50
C ASN A 214 1.19 14.29 -10.96
N THR A 215 2.45 13.99 -10.67
CA THR A 215 2.87 12.72 -10.04
C THR A 215 3.63 12.91 -8.74
N PHE A 216 3.74 11.86 -7.94
CA PHE A 216 4.68 11.75 -6.83
C PHE A 216 5.42 10.41 -6.93
N VAL A 217 6.53 10.27 -6.20
CA VAL A 217 7.41 9.10 -6.28
C VAL A 217 7.21 8.23 -5.05
N LEU A 218 7.09 6.92 -5.26
CA LEU A 218 7.19 5.90 -4.23
C LEU A 218 8.59 5.31 -4.23
N PRO A 219 9.36 5.42 -3.14
CA PRO A 219 10.73 4.92 -3.10
C PRO A 219 10.83 3.43 -3.44
N THR A 220 11.88 3.06 -4.18
CA THR A 220 12.14 1.67 -4.59
C THR A 220 12.19 0.69 -3.41
N GLY A 221 12.60 1.18 -2.22
CA GLY A 221 12.62 0.40 -0.98
C GLY A 221 11.26 -0.18 -0.60
N LEU A 222 10.15 0.51 -0.91
CA LEU A 222 8.78 0.01 -0.64
C LEU A 222 8.56 -1.39 -1.24
N PHE A 223 9.09 -1.63 -2.44
CA PHE A 223 8.93 -2.88 -3.18
C PHE A 223 10.07 -3.85 -2.88
N THR A 224 11.30 -3.36 -2.87
CA THR A 224 12.50 -4.22 -2.84
C THR A 224 12.95 -4.59 -1.42
N ARG A 225 12.41 -3.96 -0.37
CA ARG A 225 12.71 -4.27 1.03
C ARG A 225 11.54 -4.94 1.77
N GLY A 226 10.47 -5.31 1.06
CA GLY A 226 9.37 -6.12 1.60
C GLY A 226 8.24 -5.34 2.26
N TRP A 227 8.31 -4.01 2.31
CA TRP A 227 7.29 -3.16 2.93
C TRP A 227 5.90 -3.39 2.33
N ILE A 228 5.81 -3.52 1.00
CA ILE A 228 4.56 -3.79 0.29
C ILE A 228 3.87 -5.10 0.76
N SER A 229 4.65 -6.06 1.25
CA SER A 229 4.16 -7.37 1.70
C SER A 229 3.69 -7.38 3.17
N VAL A 230 4.27 -6.52 4.01
CA VAL A 230 4.04 -6.55 5.47
C VAL A 230 3.12 -5.43 5.97
N LEU A 231 3.01 -4.32 5.25
CA LEU A 231 2.10 -3.23 5.57
C LEU A 231 0.65 -3.60 5.25
N THR A 232 -0.28 -3.21 6.11
CA THR A 232 -1.74 -3.32 5.89
C THR A 232 -2.21 -2.32 4.83
N ASP A 233 -3.42 -2.49 4.30
CA ASP A 233 -4.01 -1.52 3.37
C ASP A 233 -4.15 -0.12 3.99
N ALA A 234 -4.48 -0.05 5.27
CA ALA A 234 -4.61 1.24 5.98
C ALA A 234 -3.26 1.94 6.08
N GLU A 235 -2.21 1.19 6.41
CA GLU A 235 -0.83 1.69 6.45
C GLU A 235 -0.33 2.08 5.07
N LEU A 236 -0.61 1.29 4.03
CA LEU A 236 -0.26 1.65 2.66
C LEU A 236 -1.01 2.90 2.20
N ALA A 237 -2.31 3.00 2.44
CA ALA A 237 -3.09 4.19 2.08
C ALA A 237 -2.57 5.45 2.80
N PHE A 238 -2.21 5.33 4.08
CA PHE A 238 -1.57 6.42 4.82
C PHE A 238 -0.20 6.76 4.23
N LEU A 239 0.64 5.77 3.93
CA LEU A 239 1.96 5.96 3.35
C LEU A 239 1.89 6.65 1.98
N LEU A 240 0.92 6.26 1.14
CA LEU A 240 0.64 6.90 -0.15
C LEU A 240 0.25 8.37 0.03
N MET A 241 -0.64 8.67 1.00
CA MET A 241 -0.97 10.04 1.38
C MET A 241 0.27 10.80 1.84
N ALA A 242 1.10 10.21 2.70
CA ALA A 242 2.30 10.86 3.22
C ALA A 242 3.33 11.14 2.12
N ALA A 243 3.57 10.20 1.20
CA ALA A 243 4.45 10.39 0.05
C ALA A 243 3.92 11.47 -0.92
N PHE A 244 2.60 11.51 -1.15
CA PHE A 244 1.96 12.56 -1.94
C PHE A 244 2.14 13.95 -1.30
N MET A 245 1.97 14.06 0.01
CA MET A 245 2.15 15.32 0.74
C MET A 245 3.62 15.74 0.82
N HIS A 246 4.54 14.78 1.02
CA HIS A 246 5.98 15.00 1.09
C HIS A 246 6.54 15.70 -0.16
N LYS A 247 5.99 15.42 -1.36
CA LYS A 247 6.37 16.14 -2.58
C LYS A 247 6.22 17.66 -2.44
N ARG A 248 5.21 18.12 -1.69
CA ARG A 248 4.89 19.54 -1.49
C ARG A 248 5.55 20.10 -0.25
N ASP A 249 5.60 19.31 0.81
CA ASP A 249 6.09 19.72 2.12
C ASP A 249 6.98 18.62 2.73
N PRO A 250 8.28 18.59 2.38
CA PRO A 250 9.21 17.56 2.83
C PRO A 250 9.46 17.58 4.36
N GLU A 251 9.34 18.76 4.98
CA GLU A 251 9.60 18.96 6.41
C GLU A 251 8.43 18.50 7.28
N GLY A 252 7.25 18.36 6.70
CA GLY A 252 6.08 17.75 7.33
C GLY A 252 4.83 18.61 7.17
N PHE A 253 3.67 17.97 7.24
CA PHE A 253 2.39 18.59 6.91
C PHE A 253 1.37 18.37 8.03
N ILE A 254 0.46 19.33 8.17
CA ILE A 254 -0.74 19.19 9.00
C ILE A 254 -1.92 18.94 8.07
N LEU A 255 -2.71 17.91 8.36
CA LEU A 255 -3.81 17.49 7.49
C LEU A 255 -5.16 17.51 8.23
N PRO A 256 -5.98 18.56 7.99
CA PRO A 256 -7.31 18.68 8.60
C PRO A 256 -8.20 17.47 8.27
N ALA A 257 -9.10 17.12 9.20
CA ALA A 257 -9.99 15.97 9.04
C ALA A 257 -10.83 16.04 7.75
N GLY A 258 -11.31 17.23 7.40
CA GLY A 258 -12.08 17.45 6.17
C GLY A 258 -11.29 17.17 4.90
N VAL A 259 -10.03 17.58 4.83
CA VAL A 259 -9.16 17.27 3.67
C VAL A 259 -8.90 15.77 3.58
N ARG A 260 -8.57 15.13 4.71
CA ARG A 260 -8.35 13.67 4.79
C ARG A 260 -9.55 12.88 4.30
N SER A 261 -10.71 13.20 4.83
CA SER A 261 -11.92 12.46 4.53
C SER A 261 -12.42 12.75 3.12
N ARG A 262 -12.57 14.03 2.76
CA ARG A 262 -13.29 14.45 1.54
C ARG A 262 -12.44 14.48 0.28
N MET A 263 -11.11 14.58 0.40
CA MET A 263 -10.22 14.58 -0.78
C MET A 263 -9.40 13.31 -0.91
N LEU A 264 -9.02 12.68 0.21
CA LEU A 264 -8.11 11.54 0.21
C LEU A 264 -8.83 10.21 0.51
N GLY A 265 -10.09 10.27 0.96
CA GLY A 265 -10.86 9.09 1.38
C GLY A 265 -10.30 8.41 2.63
N ILE A 266 -9.45 9.11 3.39
CA ILE A 266 -8.81 8.63 4.63
C ILE A 266 -9.74 8.97 5.80
N GLY A 267 -10.42 7.95 6.33
CA GLY A 267 -11.23 8.07 7.54
C GLY A 267 -10.41 8.06 8.83
N PRO A 268 -11.04 8.29 9.99
CA PRO A 268 -10.37 8.26 11.29
C PRO A 268 -9.59 6.97 11.53
N GLU A 269 -10.19 5.81 11.29
CA GLU A 269 -9.56 4.50 11.49
C GLU A 269 -8.30 4.31 10.63
N THR A 270 -8.34 4.71 9.35
CA THR A 270 -7.16 4.64 8.48
C THR A 270 -6.08 5.62 8.90
N TYR A 271 -6.48 6.80 9.40
CA TYR A 271 -5.52 7.78 9.85
C TYR A 271 -4.73 7.33 11.09
N GLU A 272 -5.31 6.51 11.97
CA GLU A 272 -4.61 5.95 13.13
C GLU A 272 -3.37 5.11 12.76
N ALA A 273 -3.24 4.69 11.50
CA ALA A 273 -2.04 4.02 10.99
C ALA A 273 -0.75 4.85 11.15
N HIS A 274 -0.83 6.18 11.37
CA HIS A 274 0.36 7.00 11.66
C HIS A 274 1.15 6.47 12.86
N ARG A 275 0.49 5.90 13.87
CA ARG A 275 1.15 5.43 15.10
C ARG A 275 2.02 4.20 14.83
N THR A 276 1.50 3.21 14.09
CA THR A 276 2.30 2.03 13.72
C THR A 276 3.38 2.40 12.72
N LEU A 277 3.09 3.26 11.74
CA LEU A 277 4.09 3.74 10.79
C LEU A 277 5.21 4.56 11.46
N GLN A 278 4.91 5.29 12.55
CA GLN A 278 5.92 5.96 13.36
C GLN A 278 6.82 4.95 14.08
N ALA A 279 6.24 3.91 14.69
CA ALA A 279 7.00 2.83 15.30
C ALA A 279 7.89 2.09 14.29
N PHE A 280 7.46 2.00 13.02
CA PHE A 280 8.25 1.42 11.92
C PHE A 280 9.33 2.38 11.38
N GLY A 281 9.35 3.64 11.83
CA GLY A 281 10.28 4.65 11.34
C GLY A 281 9.98 5.13 9.91
N LEU A 282 8.74 4.96 9.43
CA LEU A 282 8.31 5.41 8.10
C LEU A 282 7.71 6.82 8.10
N VAL A 283 7.26 7.28 9.27
CA VAL A 283 6.81 8.65 9.47
C VAL A 283 7.31 9.17 10.82
N ARG A 284 7.41 10.50 10.94
CA ARG A 284 7.58 11.19 12.22
C ARG A 284 6.31 11.95 12.52
N VAL A 285 5.86 11.87 13.77
CA VAL A 285 4.67 12.58 14.25
C VAL A 285 5.11 13.56 15.31
N THR A 286 4.78 14.83 15.11
CA THR A 286 5.06 15.90 16.08
C THR A 286 3.74 16.40 16.66
N HIS A 287 3.55 16.15 17.95
CA HIS A 287 2.36 16.56 18.66
C HIS A 287 2.28 18.08 18.77
N GLN A 288 1.16 18.64 18.32
CA GLN A 288 0.88 20.06 18.46
C GLN A 288 0.43 20.37 19.90
N ARG A 289 0.75 21.58 20.38
CA ARG A 289 0.39 22.01 21.74
C ARG A 289 -1.12 21.84 21.99
N GLY A 290 -1.48 21.25 23.12
CA GLY A 290 -2.89 21.02 23.51
C GLY A 290 -3.44 19.61 23.24
N ARG A 291 -2.62 18.68 22.74
CA ARG A 291 -2.96 17.24 22.64
C ARG A 291 -2.26 16.41 23.72
N SER A 292 -2.95 15.42 24.27
CA SER A 292 -2.35 14.41 25.15
C SER A 292 -1.50 13.42 24.34
N PRO A 293 -0.54 12.70 24.96
CA PRO A 293 0.33 11.73 24.27
C PRO A 293 -0.39 10.62 23.48
N ASN A 294 -1.67 10.40 23.76
CA ASN A 294 -2.52 9.44 23.04
C ASN A 294 -3.25 10.04 21.80
N GLY A 295 -2.96 11.28 21.42
CA GLY A 295 -3.56 12.00 20.30
C GLY A 295 -4.97 12.55 20.54
N ARG A 296 -5.51 12.39 21.76
CA ARG A 296 -6.80 13.02 22.16
C ARG A 296 -6.57 14.47 22.55
N LEU A 297 -7.65 15.27 22.46
CA LEU A 297 -7.62 16.63 22.98
C LEU A 297 -7.44 16.53 24.51
N ALA A 298 -6.38 17.15 25.05
CA ALA A 298 -6.37 17.43 26.48
C ALA A 298 -7.58 18.35 26.76
N GLN A 299 -8.32 18.12 27.84
CA GLN A 299 -9.41 19.03 28.21
C GLN A 299 -8.82 20.44 28.37
N ILE A 300 -9.08 21.33 27.42
CA ILE A 300 -8.73 22.74 27.56
C ILE A 300 -9.79 23.34 28.47
N ALA A 301 -9.43 23.53 29.75
CA ALA A 301 -10.17 24.41 30.63
C ALA A 301 -10.10 25.84 30.04
N GLY A 302 -11.21 26.31 29.47
CA GLY A 302 -11.38 27.69 29.03
C GLY A 302 -11.05 27.94 27.56
N GLY A 303 -12.10 28.04 26.73
CA GLY A 303 -12.28 29.04 25.66
C GLY A 303 -11.21 29.36 24.61
N GLY A 304 -10.08 28.65 24.50
CA GLY A 304 -8.96 29.04 23.63
C GLY A 304 -8.46 27.93 22.70
N GLN A 305 -8.57 28.19 21.38
CA GLN A 305 -8.02 27.45 20.23
C GLN A 305 -8.30 25.93 20.14
N GLN A 306 -8.95 25.51 19.03
CA GLN A 306 -9.03 24.09 18.66
C GLN A 306 -7.61 23.52 18.52
N PRO A 307 -7.28 22.39 19.17
CA PRO A 307 -5.99 21.75 19.00
C PRO A 307 -5.77 21.39 17.53
N LEU A 308 -4.68 21.88 16.95
CA LEU A 308 -4.29 21.52 15.59
C LEU A 308 -4.02 20.01 15.52
N PRO A 309 -4.30 19.35 14.38
CA PRO A 309 -3.88 17.98 14.15
C PRO A 309 -2.35 17.85 14.30
N ASP A 310 -1.90 16.65 14.67
CA ASP A 310 -0.46 16.36 14.73
C ASP A 310 0.19 16.60 13.36
N MET A 311 1.41 17.11 13.38
CA MET A 311 2.21 17.27 12.15
C MET A 311 2.83 15.92 11.80
N VAL A 312 2.76 15.54 10.52
CA VAL A 312 3.28 14.28 10.02
C VAL A 312 4.36 14.57 8.99
N GLN A 313 5.51 13.93 9.13
CA GLN A 313 6.59 13.95 8.15
C GLN A 313 6.81 12.55 7.61
N PHE A 314 6.85 12.38 6.29
CA PHE A 314 7.25 11.12 5.66
C PHE A 314 8.76 10.97 5.73
N LEU A 315 9.25 9.78 6.05
CA LEU A 315 10.69 9.46 6.13
C LEU A 315 11.03 8.41 5.05
N PRO A 316 11.35 8.83 3.81
CA PRO A 316 11.70 7.90 2.72
C PRO A 316 12.84 6.93 3.09
N GLU A 317 13.84 7.39 3.83
CA GLU A 317 14.98 6.60 4.30
C GLU A 317 14.57 5.44 5.23
N GLY A 318 13.40 5.53 5.87
CA GLY A 318 12.83 4.43 6.65
C GLY A 318 12.59 3.20 5.78
N LEU A 319 12.30 3.40 4.48
CA LEU A 319 12.06 2.31 3.53
C LEU A 319 13.35 1.59 3.09
N ASP A 320 14.54 2.06 3.46
CA ASP A 320 15.81 1.40 3.15
C ASP A 320 16.09 0.19 4.07
N GLN A 321 15.37 0.10 5.19
CA GLN A 321 15.45 -1.02 6.12
C GLN A 321 14.70 -2.25 5.60
N GLU A 322 15.13 -3.45 6.01
CA GLU A 322 14.43 -4.70 5.72
C GLU A 322 13.11 -4.76 6.51
N ALA A 323 11.99 -4.68 5.79
CA ALA A 323 10.68 -4.42 6.38
C ALA A 323 10.20 -5.49 7.36
N TYR A 324 10.46 -6.77 7.06
CA TYR A 324 9.95 -7.87 7.86
C TYR A 324 10.47 -7.78 9.29
N GLY A 325 11.80 -7.71 9.47
CA GLY A 325 12.43 -7.58 10.78
C GLY A 325 12.03 -6.31 11.50
N THR A 326 12.02 -5.17 10.79
CA THR A 326 11.62 -3.87 11.38
C THR A 326 10.18 -3.90 11.90
N VAL A 327 9.24 -4.47 11.14
CA VAL A 327 7.82 -4.54 11.53
C VAL A 327 7.63 -5.53 12.67
N THR A 328 8.23 -6.72 12.63
CA THR A 328 8.09 -7.70 13.72
C THR A 328 8.68 -7.16 15.02
N GLU A 329 9.88 -6.58 14.99
CA GLU A 329 10.53 -5.99 16.17
C GLU A 329 9.71 -4.83 16.76
N ALA A 330 9.20 -3.93 15.91
CA ALA A 330 8.39 -2.81 16.37
C ALA A 330 7.06 -3.26 16.98
N ILE A 331 6.37 -4.22 16.35
CA ILE A 331 5.11 -4.76 16.88
C ILE A 331 5.35 -5.50 18.20
N ASP A 332 6.39 -6.32 18.28
CA ASP A 332 6.78 -7.05 19.50
C ASP A 332 6.98 -6.08 20.67
N ARG A 333 7.71 -4.99 20.44
CA ARG A 333 7.89 -3.93 21.44
C ARG A 333 6.59 -3.24 21.83
N LEU A 334 5.71 -2.92 20.89
CA LEU A 334 4.43 -2.28 21.19
C LEU A 334 3.46 -3.17 21.95
N VAL A 335 3.64 -4.50 21.89
CA VAL A 335 2.76 -5.48 22.54
C VAL A 335 3.28 -5.84 23.94
N TYR A 336 4.59 -5.99 24.09
CA TYR A 336 5.22 -6.55 25.31
C TYR A 336 5.97 -5.52 26.17
N HIS A 337 6.10 -4.27 25.73
CA HIS A 337 6.70 -3.16 26.51
C HIS A 337 5.72 -1.98 26.63
#